data_AF-A0A371S743-F1
#
_entry.id   AF-A0A371S743-F1
#
_cell.length_a   1.000
_cell.length_b   1.000
_cell.length_c   1.000
_cell.angle_alpha   90.00
_cell.angle_beta   90.00
_cell.angle_gamma   90.00
#
_symmetry.space_group_name_H-M   'P 1'
#
loop_
_entity.id
_entity.type
_entity.pdbx_description
1 polymer ?
#
loop_
_entity_poly.entity_id
_entity_poly.type
_entity_poly.pdbx_seq_one_letter_code
_entity_poly.pdbx_strand_id
1 'polypeptide(L)'
;MKNFRGKNVVLAGFVLLIAITILAVMREQEIKDDYHELQDNNEKLVEQIDTLEKEVESLSRSSNDLETGNKQLTEEIVKLEEAVEALKTPVHYQDFLEAIKLVESYKEAKTFKEASEFIALQNGFGLMAQDSSLTCPCLFAFNSKSVEWIPNAVLELVKVRTEKDKIILTYNTVNDIGDYEFVLIKGMGRNDPTEKWRIEEIKHESKKS
;
A
#
# COMPACT_ATOMS: atom_id res chain seq x y z
N MET A 1 35.99 -58.95 -96.90
CA MET A 1 36.05 -57.89 -95.86
C MET A 1 34.69 -57.18 -95.75
N LYS A 2 33.79 -57.61 -94.84
CA LYS A 2 32.56 -56.84 -94.48
C LYS A 2 31.85 -57.25 -93.18
N ASN A 3 32.47 -58.09 -92.31
CA ASN A 3 31.87 -58.57 -91.05
C ASN A 3 32.43 -57.93 -89.77
N PHE A 4 33.30 -56.91 -89.88
CA PHE A 4 33.90 -56.25 -88.71
C PHE A 4 33.14 -54.97 -88.26
N ARG A 5 32.23 -54.45 -89.09
CA ARG A 5 31.56 -53.15 -88.83
C ARG A 5 30.22 -53.27 -88.08
N GLY A 6 29.47 -54.36 -88.28
CA GLY A 6 28.17 -54.58 -87.63
C GLY A 6 28.26 -55.00 -86.15
N LYS A 7 29.28 -55.79 -85.78
CA LYS A 7 29.50 -56.21 -84.38
C LYS A 7 29.85 -55.02 -83.47
N ASN A 8 30.62 -54.06 -83.97
CA ASN A 8 31.01 -52.87 -83.19
C ASN A 8 29.85 -51.90 -82.94
N VAL A 9 28.88 -51.80 -83.87
CA VAL A 9 27.69 -50.96 -83.69
C VAL A 9 26.72 -51.58 -82.68
N VAL A 10 26.52 -52.91 -82.74
CA VAL A 10 25.70 -53.63 -81.75
C VAL A 10 26.35 -53.59 -80.37
N LEU A 11 27.66 -53.80 -80.28
CA LEU A 11 28.40 -53.71 -79.02
C LEU A 11 28.36 -52.30 -78.43
N ALA A 12 28.53 -51.25 -79.27
CA ALA A 12 28.42 -49.86 -78.83
C ALA A 12 27.00 -49.50 -78.33
N GLY A 13 25.96 -50.03 -78.98
CA GLY A 13 24.57 -49.86 -78.54
C GLY A 13 24.29 -50.52 -77.18
N PHE A 14 24.84 -51.72 -76.95
CA PHE A 14 24.76 -52.40 -75.65
C PHE A 14 25.50 -51.64 -74.55
N VAL A 15 26.70 -51.14 -74.83
CA VAL A 15 27.47 -50.32 -73.87
C VAL A 15 26.73 -49.03 -73.52
N LEU A 16 26.09 -48.38 -74.51
CA LEU A 16 25.28 -47.18 -74.29
C LEU A 16 24.07 -47.47 -73.39
N LEU A 17 23.35 -48.57 -73.63
CA LEU A 17 22.21 -48.96 -72.81
C LEU A 17 22.63 -49.26 -71.36
N ILE A 18 23.76 -49.94 -71.18
CA ILE A 18 24.33 -50.20 -69.85
C ILE A 18 24.67 -48.87 -69.15
N ALA A 19 25.30 -47.92 -69.86
CA ALA A 19 25.61 -46.60 -69.32
C ALA A 19 24.35 -45.83 -68.90
N ILE A 20 23.28 -45.88 -69.71
CA ILE A 20 21.99 -45.24 -69.38
C ILE A 20 21.36 -45.89 -68.15
N THR A 21 21.38 -47.22 -68.04
CA THR A 21 20.85 -47.91 -66.85
C THR A 21 21.64 -47.61 -65.59
N ILE A 22 22.97 -47.51 -65.68
CA ILE A 22 23.81 -47.14 -64.53
C ILE A 22 23.51 -45.70 -64.09
N LEU A 23 23.38 -44.76 -65.03
CA LEU A 23 23.01 -43.37 -64.74
C LEU A 23 21.60 -43.26 -64.13
N ALA A 24 20.64 -44.06 -64.60
CA ALA A 24 19.29 -44.08 -64.04
C ALA A 24 19.27 -44.59 -62.58
N VAL A 25 20.03 -45.65 -62.28
CA VAL A 25 20.16 -46.20 -60.92
C VAL A 25 20.87 -45.23 -59.98
N MET A 26 21.95 -44.58 -60.44
CA MET A 26 22.65 -43.55 -59.64
C MET A 26 21.71 -42.39 -59.29
N ARG A 27 20.90 -41.92 -60.25
CA ARG A 27 19.93 -40.85 -60.03
C ARG A 27 18.80 -41.25 -59.08
N GLU A 28 18.37 -42.51 -59.10
CA GLU A 28 17.38 -43.01 -58.15
C GLU A 28 17.93 -43.07 -56.72
N GLN A 29 19.22 -43.38 -56.56
CA GLN A 29 19.88 -43.34 -55.25
C GLN A 29 20.02 -41.91 -54.73
N GLU A 30 20.50 -40.97 -55.56
CA GLU A 30 20.58 -39.54 -55.20
C GLU A 30 19.21 -38.99 -54.76
N ILE A 31 18.13 -39.32 -55.49
CA ILE A 31 16.78 -38.88 -55.13
C ILE A 31 16.30 -39.49 -53.80
N LYS A 32 16.68 -40.74 -53.49
CA LYS A 32 16.33 -41.37 -52.21
C LYS A 32 17.11 -40.76 -51.06
N ASP A 33 18.39 -40.50 -51.26
CA ASP A 33 19.25 -39.86 -50.26
C ASP A 33 18.75 -38.44 -49.97
N ASP A 34 18.45 -37.66 -51.01
CA ASP A 34 17.83 -36.33 -50.89
C ASP A 34 16.47 -36.40 -50.16
N TYR A 35 15.63 -37.38 -50.47
CA TYR A 35 14.33 -37.55 -49.82
C TYR A 35 14.47 -37.91 -48.33
N HIS A 36 15.41 -38.78 -47.98
CA HIS A 36 15.69 -39.14 -46.59
C HIS A 36 16.27 -37.96 -45.80
N GLU A 37 17.18 -37.19 -46.40
CA GLU A 37 17.71 -35.96 -45.79
C GLU A 37 16.59 -34.92 -45.59
N LEU A 38 15.69 -34.76 -46.58
CA LEU A 38 14.55 -33.86 -46.46
C LEU A 38 13.59 -34.31 -45.34
N GLN A 39 13.36 -35.61 -45.21
CA GLN A 39 12.49 -36.18 -44.18
C GLN A 39 13.09 -35.97 -42.78
N ASP A 40 14.38 -36.29 -42.58
CA ASP A 40 15.08 -36.11 -41.31
C ASP A 40 15.10 -34.63 -40.90
N ASN A 41 15.38 -33.73 -41.84
CA ASN A 41 15.32 -32.29 -41.60
C ASN A 41 13.90 -31.81 -41.24
N ASN A 42 12.86 -32.37 -41.86
CA ASN A 42 11.48 -32.01 -41.56
C ASN A 42 11.07 -32.51 -40.16
N GLU A 43 11.43 -33.75 -39.81
CA GLU A 43 11.20 -34.30 -38.47
C GLU A 43 11.91 -33.45 -37.39
N LYS A 44 13.15 -33.04 -37.65
CA LYS A 44 13.90 -32.14 -36.76
C LYS A 44 13.28 -30.76 -36.64
N LEU A 45 12.76 -30.19 -37.73
CA LEU A 45 12.06 -28.91 -37.70
C LEU A 45 10.76 -29.00 -36.89
N VAL A 46 10.01 -30.09 -37.02
CA VAL A 46 8.81 -30.34 -36.21
C VAL A 46 9.17 -30.41 -34.73
N GLU A 47 10.23 -31.13 -34.35
CA GLU A 47 10.69 -31.20 -32.96
C GLU A 47 11.12 -29.82 -32.42
N GLN A 48 11.79 -29.02 -33.25
CA GLN A 48 12.17 -27.65 -32.88
C GLN A 48 10.95 -26.74 -32.68
N ILE A 49 9.94 -26.85 -33.55
CA ILE A 49 8.68 -26.10 -33.43
C ILE A 49 7.96 -26.47 -32.13
N ASP A 50 7.83 -27.77 -31.83
CA ASP A 50 7.19 -28.25 -30.60
C ASP A 50 7.92 -27.76 -29.35
N THR A 51 9.25 -27.66 -29.41
CA THR A 51 10.07 -27.14 -28.31
C THR A 51 9.86 -25.64 -28.12
N LEU A 52 9.91 -24.88 -29.22
CA LEU A 52 9.66 -23.42 -29.21
C LEU A 52 8.26 -23.08 -28.73
N GLU A 53 7.24 -23.85 -29.11
CA GLU A 53 5.86 -23.63 -28.66
C GLU A 53 5.75 -23.79 -27.14
N LYS A 54 6.39 -24.82 -26.56
CA LYS A 54 6.44 -25.01 -25.09
C LYS A 54 7.18 -23.89 -24.39
N GLU A 55 8.30 -23.41 -24.95
CA GLU A 55 9.04 -22.27 -24.39
C GLU A 55 8.21 -20.99 -24.42
N VAL A 56 7.50 -20.71 -25.51
CA VAL A 56 6.61 -19.56 -25.64
C VAL A 56 5.45 -19.64 -24.64
N GLU A 57 4.83 -20.80 -24.47
CA GLU A 57 3.79 -21.00 -23.44
C GLU A 57 4.33 -20.75 -22.03
N SER A 58 5.51 -21.30 -21.72
CA SER A 58 6.15 -21.12 -20.43
C SER A 58 6.48 -19.65 -20.16
N LEU A 59 7.02 -18.95 -21.16
CA LEU A 59 7.33 -17.53 -21.08
C LEU A 59 6.06 -16.69 -20.89
N SER A 60 4.99 -17.02 -21.59
CA SER A 60 3.69 -16.36 -21.46
C SER A 60 3.11 -16.52 -20.04
N ARG A 61 3.16 -17.74 -19.49
CA ARG A 61 2.74 -17.99 -18.10
C ARG A 61 3.59 -17.18 -17.11
N SER A 62 4.91 -17.23 -17.23
CA SER A 62 5.81 -16.46 -16.37
C SER A 62 5.57 -14.95 -16.47
N SER A 63 5.27 -14.44 -17.67
CA SER A 63 4.95 -13.02 -17.87
C SER A 63 3.65 -12.63 -17.17
N ASN A 64 2.61 -13.46 -17.25
CA ASN A 64 1.33 -13.21 -16.59
C ASN A 64 1.45 -13.26 -15.05
N ASP A 65 2.24 -14.20 -14.53
CA ASP A 65 2.53 -14.28 -13.09
C ASP A 65 3.28 -13.03 -12.61
N LEU A 66 4.25 -12.55 -13.40
CA LEU A 66 5.00 -11.34 -13.09
C LEU A 66 4.11 -10.08 -13.12
N GLU A 67 3.22 -9.99 -14.11
CA GLU A 67 2.26 -8.88 -14.22
C GLU A 67 1.30 -8.86 -13.02
N THR A 68 0.80 -10.04 -12.62
CA THR A 68 -0.09 -10.20 -11.47
C THR A 68 0.63 -9.83 -10.17
N GLY A 69 1.87 -10.30 -9.99
CA GLY A 69 2.71 -9.95 -8.85
C GLY A 69 2.98 -8.46 -8.76
N ASN A 70 3.29 -7.80 -9.90
CA ASN A 70 3.49 -6.35 -9.93
C ASN A 70 2.23 -5.56 -9.55
N LYS A 71 1.05 -6.00 -10.02
CA LYS A 71 -0.23 -5.37 -9.64
C LYS A 71 -0.47 -5.47 -8.13
N GLN A 72 -0.29 -6.65 -7.54
CA GLN A 72 -0.41 -6.85 -6.09
C GLN A 72 0.58 -5.99 -5.31
N LEU A 73 1.85 -5.94 -5.74
CA LEU A 73 2.87 -5.14 -5.07
C LEU A 73 2.56 -3.64 -5.13
N THR A 74 2.01 -3.17 -6.25
CA THR A 74 1.56 -1.76 -6.39
C THR A 74 0.42 -1.44 -5.43
N GLU A 75 -0.58 -2.33 -5.32
CA GLU A 75 -1.67 -2.16 -4.37
C GLU A 75 -1.18 -2.17 -2.90
N GLU A 76 -0.21 -3.02 -2.59
CA GLU A 76 0.41 -3.05 -1.26
C GLU A 76 1.20 -1.78 -0.96
N ILE A 77 1.96 -1.24 -1.93
CA ILE A 77 2.67 0.04 -1.77
C ILE A 77 1.69 1.16 -1.48
N VAL A 78 0.57 1.27 -2.21
CA VAL A 78 -0.45 2.30 -1.96
C VAL A 78 -1.02 2.18 -0.54
N LYS A 79 -1.37 0.97 -0.09
CA LYS A 79 -1.85 0.75 1.28
C LYS A 79 -0.79 1.12 2.33
N LEU A 80 0.48 0.83 2.04
CA LEU A 80 1.58 1.14 2.93
C LEU A 80 1.85 2.65 2.98
N GLU A 81 1.76 3.35 1.87
CA GLU A 81 1.82 4.82 1.80
C GLU A 81 0.68 5.46 2.59
N GLU A 82 -0.55 4.95 2.45
CA GLU A 82 -1.69 5.40 3.25
C GLU A 82 -1.48 5.15 4.74
N ALA A 83 -0.94 3.99 5.12
CA ALA A 83 -0.61 3.67 6.51
C ALA A 83 0.54 4.54 7.04
N VAL A 84 1.57 4.81 6.23
CA VAL A 84 2.68 5.71 6.57
C VAL A 84 2.17 7.13 6.75
N GLU A 85 1.33 7.65 5.85
CA GLU A 85 0.73 8.99 6.00
C GLU A 85 -0.22 9.04 7.21
N ALA A 86 -0.94 7.96 7.53
CA ALA A 86 -1.73 7.87 8.75
C ALA A 86 -0.86 7.83 10.03
N LEU A 87 0.32 7.21 9.96
CA LEU A 87 1.31 7.13 11.05
C LEU A 87 2.22 8.35 11.15
N LYS A 88 2.25 9.19 10.11
CA LYS A 88 2.95 10.46 10.07
C LYS A 88 2.18 11.48 10.90
N THR A 89 2.01 11.18 12.19
CA THR A 89 1.52 12.17 13.14
C THR A 89 2.59 13.25 13.25
N PRO A 90 2.27 14.52 12.99
CA PRO A 90 3.22 15.65 13.12
C PRO A 90 3.60 15.95 14.58
N VAL A 91 3.21 15.06 15.50
CA VAL A 91 3.36 15.20 16.94
C VAL A 91 4.72 14.63 17.35
N HIS A 92 5.66 15.52 17.63
CA HIS A 92 6.96 15.16 18.15
C HIS A 92 6.87 14.80 19.64
N TYR A 93 7.89 14.09 20.17
CA TYR A 93 7.98 13.81 21.61
C TYR A 93 7.81 15.08 22.47
N GLN A 94 8.38 16.20 22.00
CA GLN A 94 8.27 17.50 22.66
C GLN A 94 6.81 18.01 22.73
N ASP A 95 6.00 17.74 21.71
CA ASP A 95 4.59 18.12 21.72
C ASP A 95 3.81 17.38 22.82
N PHE A 96 4.14 16.12 23.10
CA PHE A 96 3.54 15.39 24.22
C PHE A 96 3.90 16.01 25.57
N LEU A 97 5.17 16.40 25.76
CA LEU A 97 5.59 17.06 26.99
C LEU A 97 4.87 18.39 27.21
N GLU A 98 4.69 19.18 26.13
CA GLU A 98 3.95 20.43 26.17
C GLU A 98 2.46 20.23 26.44
N ALA A 99 1.84 19.23 25.81
CA ALA A 99 0.45 18.88 26.02
C ALA A 99 0.18 18.40 27.46
N ILE A 100 1.04 17.54 28.00
CA ILE A 100 0.95 17.09 29.40
C ILE A 100 1.10 18.29 30.32
N LYS A 101 2.12 19.12 30.12
CA LYS A 101 2.34 20.32 30.93
C LYS A 101 1.14 21.28 30.89
N LEU A 102 0.47 21.40 29.75
CA LEU A 102 -0.74 22.20 29.60
C LEU A 102 -1.86 21.68 30.51
N VAL A 103 -2.14 20.38 30.48
CA VAL A 103 -3.21 19.80 31.33
C VAL A 103 -2.82 19.86 32.80
N GLU A 104 -1.55 19.64 33.15
CA GLU A 104 -1.07 19.84 34.52
C GLU A 104 -1.25 21.28 35.00
N SER A 105 -1.00 22.27 34.13
CA SER A 105 -1.24 23.68 34.47
C SER A 105 -2.73 24.01 34.59
N TYR A 106 -3.58 23.38 33.76
CA TYR A 106 -5.04 23.49 33.86
C TYR A 106 -5.56 22.91 35.19
N LYS A 107 -4.99 21.79 35.65
CA LYS A 107 -5.31 21.16 36.94
C LYS A 107 -5.04 22.09 38.12
N GLU A 108 -3.97 22.87 38.04
CA GLU A 108 -3.55 23.82 39.07
C GLU A 108 -4.36 25.12 39.09
N ALA A 109 -5.24 25.35 38.10
CA ALA A 109 -6.07 26.55 38.02
C ALA A 109 -7.00 26.66 39.24
N LYS A 110 -6.97 27.81 39.91
CA LYS A 110 -7.75 28.09 41.13
C LYS A 110 -9.10 28.69 40.82
N THR A 111 -9.25 29.30 39.64
CA THR A 111 -10.49 29.95 39.20
C THR A 111 -10.90 29.47 37.83
N PHE A 112 -12.20 29.50 37.54
CA PHE A 112 -12.69 29.13 36.21
C PHE A 112 -12.11 30.03 35.12
N LYS A 113 -11.87 31.31 35.45
CA LYS A 113 -11.23 32.25 34.54
C LYS A 113 -9.83 31.76 34.16
N GLU A 114 -9.01 31.35 35.13
CA GLU A 114 -7.69 30.75 34.87
C GLU A 114 -7.83 29.47 34.04
N ALA A 115 -8.75 28.56 34.41
CA ALA A 115 -8.99 27.33 33.68
C ALA A 115 -9.38 27.58 32.20
N SER A 116 -10.15 28.66 31.95
CA SER A 116 -10.59 29.03 30.60
C SER A 116 -9.46 29.50 29.68
N GLU A 117 -8.31 29.90 30.23
CA GLU A 117 -7.15 30.34 29.43
C GLU A 117 -6.44 29.20 28.71
N PHE A 118 -6.67 27.95 29.15
CA PHE A 118 -6.10 26.75 28.53
C PHE A 118 -6.96 26.22 27.36
N ILE A 119 -8.16 26.74 27.19
CA ILE A 119 -9.11 26.29 26.17
C ILE A 119 -8.83 26.98 24.83
N ALA A 120 -8.89 26.20 23.75
CA ALA A 120 -8.74 26.68 22.39
C ALA A 120 -9.92 27.57 22.00
N LEU A 121 -9.64 28.65 21.28
CA LEU A 121 -10.68 29.45 20.65
C LEU A 121 -11.15 28.72 19.40
N GLN A 122 -12.36 28.16 19.47
CA GLN A 122 -12.99 27.42 18.38
C GLN A 122 -14.42 27.89 18.14
N ASN A 123 -14.90 27.68 16.93
CA ASN A 123 -16.31 27.91 16.61
C ASN A 123 -17.18 26.97 17.46
N GLY A 124 -18.19 27.55 18.13
CA GLY A 124 -19.11 26.84 19.02
C GLY A 124 -18.57 26.55 20.43
N PHE A 125 -17.40 27.10 20.79
CA PHE A 125 -16.99 27.18 22.18
C PHE A 125 -17.77 28.25 22.94
N GLY A 126 -18.32 27.90 24.11
CA GLY A 126 -19.05 28.80 24.99
C GLY A 126 -18.63 28.66 26.46
N LEU A 127 -18.77 29.74 27.22
CA LEU A 127 -18.71 29.71 28.68
C LEU A 127 -20.14 29.94 29.18
N MET A 128 -20.66 29.05 30.03
CA MET A 128 -22.02 29.15 30.53
C MET A 128 -22.04 29.14 32.05
N ALA A 129 -22.93 29.95 32.64
CA ALA A 129 -23.21 29.92 34.06
C ALA A 129 -24.02 28.67 34.41
N GLN A 130 -23.66 28.02 35.51
CA GLN A 130 -24.36 26.83 35.99
C GLN A 130 -25.62 27.20 36.80
N ASP A 131 -25.63 28.37 37.43
CA ASP A 131 -26.72 28.84 38.27
C ASP A 131 -27.57 29.94 37.62
N SER A 132 -28.85 30.02 38.01
CA SER A 132 -29.79 31.08 37.59
C SER A 132 -29.38 32.46 38.10
N SER A 133 -28.45 32.52 39.05
CA SER A 133 -27.85 33.75 39.58
C SER A 133 -26.70 34.28 38.72
N LEU A 134 -26.31 33.59 37.64
CA LEU A 134 -25.26 34.00 36.69
C LEU A 134 -23.90 34.27 37.36
N THR A 135 -23.64 33.65 38.52
CA THR A 135 -22.57 34.06 39.43
C THR A 135 -21.22 33.41 39.14
N CYS A 136 -21.21 32.25 38.46
CA CYS A 136 -20.00 31.62 37.94
C CYS A 136 -20.29 30.97 36.59
N PRO A 137 -19.65 31.39 35.48
CA PRO A 137 -19.47 30.46 34.38
C PRO A 137 -18.59 29.34 34.91
N CYS A 138 -19.18 28.18 35.15
CA CYS A 138 -18.49 27.01 35.69
C CYS A 138 -18.63 25.84 34.70
N LEU A 139 -19.15 26.11 33.49
CA LEU A 139 -19.44 25.13 32.47
C LEU A 139 -18.80 25.53 31.15
N PHE A 140 -18.00 24.62 30.59
CA PHE A 140 -17.48 24.74 29.23
C PHE A 140 -18.48 24.11 28.26
N ALA A 141 -18.89 24.86 27.25
CA ALA A 141 -19.69 24.35 26.14
C ALA A 141 -18.75 24.07 24.96
N PHE A 142 -18.67 22.81 24.55
CA PHE A 142 -18.00 22.39 23.32
C PHE A 142 -19.05 21.99 22.28
N ASN A 143 -18.65 21.85 21.02
CA ASN A 143 -19.56 21.51 19.91
C ASN A 143 -20.35 20.21 20.15
N SER A 144 -19.76 19.26 20.88
CA SER A 144 -20.32 17.94 21.13
C SER A 144 -21.19 17.91 22.40
N LYS A 145 -20.69 18.49 23.49
CA LYS A 145 -21.27 18.44 24.84
C LYS A 145 -20.76 19.58 25.72
N SER A 146 -21.45 19.83 26.82
CA SER A 146 -20.96 20.67 27.90
C SER A 146 -20.31 19.86 29.01
N VAL A 147 -19.26 20.40 29.61
CA VAL A 147 -18.56 19.84 30.77
C VAL A 147 -18.52 20.86 31.89
N GLU A 148 -18.90 20.42 33.09
CA GLU A 148 -18.73 21.18 34.31
C GLU A 148 -17.25 21.19 34.73
N TRP A 149 -16.73 22.38 34.96
CA TRP A 149 -15.40 22.55 35.52
C TRP A 149 -15.46 22.38 37.02
N ILE A 150 -14.79 21.34 37.50
CA ILE A 150 -14.67 21.05 38.92
C ILE A 150 -13.19 21.22 39.30
N PRO A 151 -12.84 22.16 40.19
CA PRO A 151 -11.45 22.36 40.59
C PRO A 151 -10.91 21.11 41.30
N ASN A 152 -9.66 20.75 41.02
CA ASN A 152 -8.98 19.56 41.55
C ASN A 152 -9.66 18.22 41.25
N ALA A 153 -10.56 18.14 40.26
CA ALA A 153 -11.23 16.89 39.93
C ALA A 153 -10.36 15.91 39.13
N VAL A 154 -9.36 16.42 38.42
CA VAL A 154 -8.49 15.66 37.52
C VAL A 154 -7.24 15.23 38.28
N LEU A 155 -6.93 13.93 38.24
CA LEU A 155 -5.87 13.30 39.03
C LEU A 155 -4.67 12.95 38.15
N GLU A 156 -4.40 11.67 37.93
CA GLU A 156 -3.22 11.15 37.24
C GLU A 156 -3.49 10.86 35.76
N LEU A 157 -2.44 11.04 34.94
CA LEU A 157 -2.49 10.67 33.52
C LEU A 157 -2.47 9.14 33.40
N VAL A 158 -3.50 8.58 32.77
CA VAL A 158 -3.66 7.13 32.61
C VAL A 158 -3.26 6.67 31.20
N LYS A 159 -3.53 7.50 30.18
CA LYS A 159 -3.36 7.09 28.78
C LYS A 159 -3.07 8.28 27.87
N VAL A 160 -2.22 8.02 26.88
CA VAL A 160 -1.86 8.97 25.83
C VAL A 160 -2.18 8.32 24.49
N ARG A 161 -2.82 9.07 23.60
CA ARG A 161 -3.05 8.66 22.21
C ARG A 161 -2.98 9.86 21.28
N THR A 162 -2.75 9.59 20.00
CA THR A 162 -2.80 10.60 18.94
C THR A 162 -3.88 10.24 17.95
N GLU A 163 -4.53 11.25 17.40
CA GLU A 163 -5.50 11.10 16.32
C GLU A 163 -5.30 12.25 15.35
N LYS A 164 -4.72 11.96 14.18
CA LYS A 164 -4.33 12.97 13.18
C LYS A 164 -3.37 14.03 13.79
N ASP A 165 -3.84 15.26 13.89
CA ASP A 165 -3.16 16.44 14.43
C ASP A 165 -3.46 16.70 15.91
N LYS A 166 -4.17 15.77 16.56
CA LYS A 166 -4.62 15.91 17.96
C LYS A 166 -3.84 15.00 18.89
N ILE A 167 -3.56 15.51 20.08
CA ILE A 167 -3.10 14.72 21.22
C ILE A 167 -4.30 14.51 22.12
N ILE A 168 -4.53 13.28 22.54
CA ILE A 168 -5.60 12.97 23.50
C ILE A 168 -4.97 12.38 24.75
N LEU A 169 -5.25 13.03 25.87
CA LEU A 169 -4.75 12.64 27.18
C LEU A 169 -5.92 12.24 28.07
N THR A 170 -5.90 11.02 28.58
CA THR A 170 -6.92 10.51 29.49
C THR A 170 -6.39 10.57 30.92
N TYR A 171 -7.13 11.24 31.79
CA TYR A 171 -6.84 11.34 33.21
C TYR A 171 -7.95 10.70 34.01
N ASN A 172 -7.61 9.99 35.08
CA ASN A 172 -8.61 9.60 36.06
C ASN A 172 -9.07 10.81 36.87
N THR A 173 -10.24 10.68 37.48
CA THR A 173 -10.92 11.77 38.19
C THR A 173 -11.41 11.34 39.57
N VAL A 174 -11.71 12.33 40.42
CA VAL A 174 -12.30 12.10 41.74
C VAL A 174 -13.79 11.69 41.63
N ASN A 175 -14.27 10.88 42.57
CA ASN A 175 -15.71 10.67 42.86
C ASN A 175 -16.59 10.13 41.73
N ASP A 176 -16.21 8.99 41.12
CA ASP A 176 -17.03 8.22 40.16
C ASP A 176 -17.56 9.00 38.93
N ILE A 177 -17.08 10.23 38.68
CA ILE A 177 -17.47 11.03 37.51
C ILE A 177 -16.93 10.44 36.19
N GLY A 178 -16.00 9.50 36.28
CA GLY A 178 -15.38 8.83 35.15
C GLY A 178 -14.23 9.64 34.54
N ASP A 179 -13.31 8.92 33.92
CA ASP A 179 -12.07 9.48 33.39
C ASP A 179 -12.34 10.58 32.35
N TYR A 180 -11.57 11.66 32.41
CA TYR A 180 -11.63 12.76 31.47
C TYR A 180 -10.63 12.53 30.34
N GLU A 181 -11.12 12.60 29.11
CA GLU A 181 -10.32 12.74 27.91
C GLU A 181 -10.21 14.21 27.52
N PHE A 182 -9.00 14.74 27.59
CA PHE A 182 -8.63 16.04 27.06
C PHE A 182 -8.19 15.86 25.62
N VAL A 183 -8.89 16.48 24.68
CA VAL A 183 -8.49 16.56 23.28
C VAL A 183 -7.73 17.86 23.09
N LEU A 184 -6.47 17.78 22.67
CA LEU A 184 -5.59 18.91 22.49
C LEU A 184 -5.26 19.15 21.02
N ILE A 185 -5.20 20.42 20.65
CA ILE A 185 -4.85 20.91 19.31
C ILE A 185 -3.85 22.06 19.42
N LYS A 186 -3.10 22.33 18.34
CA LYS A 186 -2.40 23.63 18.21
C LYS A 186 -3.40 24.69 17.77
N GLY A 187 -3.50 25.76 18.55
CA GLY A 187 -4.44 26.83 18.24
C GLY A 187 -4.29 28.04 19.15
N MET A 188 -5.05 29.09 18.82
CA MET A 188 -5.13 30.31 19.60
C MET A 188 -6.06 30.13 20.79
N GLY A 189 -5.82 30.86 21.88
CA GLY A 189 -6.75 30.97 23.02
C GLY A 189 -7.57 32.24 22.94
N ARG A 190 -8.64 32.34 23.75
CA ARG A 190 -9.53 33.53 23.75
C ARG A 190 -8.79 34.83 24.09
N ASN A 191 -7.88 34.79 25.05
CA ASN A 191 -7.14 35.95 25.55
C ASN A 191 -5.66 35.95 25.14
N ASP A 192 -5.23 34.95 24.37
CA ASP A 192 -3.85 34.76 23.95
C ASP A 192 -3.81 34.22 22.51
N PRO A 193 -3.51 35.08 21.51
CA PRO A 193 -3.53 34.72 20.10
C PRO A 193 -2.32 33.88 19.67
N THR A 194 -1.41 33.54 20.59
CA THR A 194 -0.25 32.70 20.27
C THR A 194 -0.69 31.29 19.96
N GLU A 195 -0.22 30.75 18.83
CA GLU A 195 -0.45 29.36 18.45
C GLU A 195 0.39 28.42 19.34
N LYS A 196 -0.29 27.62 20.17
CA LYS A 196 0.32 26.59 21.01
C LYS A 196 -0.69 25.51 21.33
N TRP A 197 -0.27 24.44 22.01
CA TRP A 197 -1.19 23.41 22.48
C TRP A 197 -2.27 23.99 23.40
N ARG A 198 -3.53 23.66 23.11
CA ARG A 198 -4.72 24.10 23.82
C ARG A 198 -5.72 22.95 23.92
N ILE A 199 -6.59 23.00 24.91
CA ILE A 199 -7.69 22.05 25.06
C ILE A 199 -8.80 22.43 24.08
N GLU A 200 -9.06 21.59 23.09
CA GLU A 200 -10.18 21.75 22.16
C GLU A 200 -11.49 21.25 22.76
N GLU A 201 -11.44 20.13 23.45
CA GLU A 201 -12.60 19.41 23.99
C GLU A 201 -12.21 18.70 25.28
N ILE A 202 -13.14 18.67 26.24
CA ILE A 202 -13.08 17.77 27.39
C ILE A 202 -14.30 16.86 27.29
N LYS A 203 -14.11 15.55 27.43
CA LYS A 203 -15.20 14.56 27.42
C LYS A 203 -14.89 13.40 28.36
N HIS A 204 -15.90 12.62 28.71
CA HIS A 204 -15.69 11.40 29.47
C HIS A 204 -15.21 10.25 28.56
N GLU A 205 -14.28 9.41 29.05
CA GLU A 205 -13.90 8.20 28.32
C GLU A 205 -15.14 7.33 28.13
N SER A 206 -15.40 6.95 26.88
CA SER A 206 -16.52 6.08 26.55
C SER A 206 -16.23 4.70 27.15
N LYS A 207 -16.99 4.28 28.17
CA LYS A 207 -16.95 2.86 28.59
C LYS A 207 -17.31 2.02 27.36
N LYS A 208 -16.36 1.20 26.89
CA LYS A 208 -16.65 0.20 25.86
C LYS A 208 -17.73 -0.72 26.42
N SER A 209 -18.93 -0.62 25.86
CA SER A 209 -20.00 -1.61 26.06
C SER A 209 -19.66 -2.90 25.34
#